data_AF-A0A6A3KAP0-F1
#
_entry.id   AF-A0A6A3KAP0-F1
#
_cell.length_a   1.000
_cell.length_b   1.000
_cell.length_c   1.000
_cell.angle_alpha   90.00
_cell.angle_beta   90.00
_cell.angle_gamma   90.00
#
_symmetry.space_group_name_H-M   'P 1'
#
loop_
_entity.id
_entity.type
_entity.pdbx_description
1 polymer ?
#
loop_
_entity_poly.entity_id
_entity_poly.type
_entity_poly.pdbx_seq_one_letter_code
_entity_poly.pdbx_strand_id
1 'polypeptide(L)'
;MDTLDERIKETQSIRDEASHAQGLLEADFARLARENLEETAALRQRNDALESQLRYAQSQISTLEQRVRDKRLDAGGLLAFLNAGSNEVRGNWPRFRKLLGQFQRGVAAPPSWKTWITVEAADKSFRMIPPYPGPAPPDSDEGDDDAEREEKSEDNPPSPDPKRDVPRGKKPRKSQSGSKRRASSQRSVEVEVQCRPTVHPESDVGPRSASEALTFTISDACALLPEFIAWEDLRPDVQWAMRTGLGYDEAVEIMLADAAQHALFHRD
;
A
#
# COMPACT_ATOMS: atom_id res chain seq x y z
N MET A 1 11.86 -102.11 12.78
CA MET A 1 10.62 -101.30 12.69
C MET A 1 10.96 -99.84 12.96
N ASP A 2 11.78 -99.60 13.97
CA ASP A 2 12.21 -98.31 14.54
C ASP A 2 12.53 -97.20 13.51
N THR A 3 13.25 -97.50 12.43
CA THR A 3 13.63 -96.51 11.40
C THR A 3 12.46 -95.95 10.57
N LEU A 4 11.30 -96.58 10.62
CA LEU A 4 10.10 -96.17 9.90
C LEU A 4 9.20 -95.29 10.80
N ASP A 5 9.08 -95.65 12.08
CA ASP A 5 8.40 -94.83 13.10
C ASP A 5 9.13 -93.50 13.34
N GLU A 6 10.46 -93.50 13.33
CA GLU A 6 11.26 -92.28 13.49
C GLU A 6 11.03 -91.28 12.33
N ARG A 7 10.96 -91.77 11.09
CA ARG A 7 10.58 -90.95 9.91
C ARG A 7 9.14 -90.46 9.97
N ILE A 8 8.22 -91.25 10.49
CA ILE A 8 6.82 -90.83 10.69
C ILE A 8 6.78 -89.68 11.72
N LYS A 9 7.53 -89.79 12.82
CA LYS A 9 7.62 -88.75 13.85
C LYS A 9 8.29 -87.47 13.34
N GLU A 10 9.36 -87.59 12.56
CA GLU A 10 10.06 -86.45 11.96
C GLU A 10 9.16 -85.70 10.96
N THR A 11 8.46 -86.43 10.08
CA THR A 11 7.51 -85.83 9.12
C THR A 11 6.26 -85.24 9.78
N GLN A 12 5.89 -85.69 10.98
CA GLN A 12 4.89 -85.04 11.83
C GLN A 12 5.44 -83.73 12.43
N SER A 13 6.63 -83.74 13.05
CA SER A 13 7.27 -82.52 13.61
C SER A 13 7.40 -81.41 12.57
N ILE A 14 7.92 -81.74 11.37
CA ILE A 14 8.06 -80.77 10.27
C ILE A 14 6.70 -80.21 9.82
N ARG A 15 5.64 -81.02 9.84
CA ARG A 15 4.28 -80.58 9.51
C ARG A 15 3.72 -79.64 10.58
N ASP A 16 3.94 -79.96 11.85
CA ASP A 16 3.45 -79.16 12.97
C ASP A 16 4.20 -77.82 13.06
N GLU A 17 5.52 -77.83 12.85
CA GLU A 17 6.36 -76.63 12.72
C GLU A 17 5.95 -75.76 11.52
N ALA A 18 5.71 -76.36 10.35
CA ALA A 18 5.21 -75.63 9.18
C ALA A 18 3.82 -75.02 9.43
N SER A 19 2.93 -75.75 10.09
CA SER A 19 1.58 -75.28 10.45
C SER A 19 1.65 -74.13 11.46
N HIS A 20 2.55 -74.20 12.44
CA HIS A 20 2.81 -73.14 13.41
C HIS A 20 3.41 -71.89 12.73
N ALA A 21 4.39 -72.05 11.84
CA ALA A 21 4.98 -70.95 11.08
C ALA A 21 3.95 -70.27 10.16
N GLN A 22 3.07 -71.05 9.52
CA GLN A 22 1.96 -70.52 8.74
C GLN A 22 0.99 -69.70 9.60
N GLY A 23 0.61 -70.20 10.78
CA GLY A 23 -0.26 -69.49 11.71
C GLY A 23 0.34 -68.17 12.24
N LEU A 24 1.66 -68.13 12.48
CA LEU A 24 2.36 -66.89 12.84
C LEU A 24 2.34 -65.86 11.69
N LEU A 25 2.64 -66.29 10.46
CA LEU A 25 2.59 -65.41 9.29
C LEU A 25 1.17 -64.88 9.04
N GLU A 26 0.15 -65.73 9.15
CA GLU A 26 -1.25 -65.33 8.99
C GLU A 26 -1.69 -64.32 10.06
N ALA A 27 -1.25 -64.49 11.32
CA ALA A 27 -1.48 -63.53 12.39
C ALA A 27 -0.77 -62.18 12.15
N ASP A 28 0.47 -62.20 11.66
CA ASP A 28 1.24 -61.00 11.30
C ASP A 28 0.61 -60.25 10.11
N PHE A 29 0.19 -60.96 9.07
CA PHE A 29 -0.56 -60.37 7.94
C PHE A 29 -1.89 -59.77 8.41
N ALA A 30 -2.63 -60.46 9.28
CA ALA A 30 -3.87 -59.94 9.86
C ALA A 30 -3.65 -58.70 10.74
N ARG A 31 -2.53 -58.61 11.46
CA ARG A 31 -2.14 -57.40 12.21
C ARG A 31 -1.84 -56.23 11.27
N LEU A 32 -0.97 -56.44 10.28
CA LEU A 32 -0.58 -55.41 9.30
C LEU A 32 -1.79 -54.92 8.48
N ALA A 33 -2.73 -55.80 8.14
CA ALA A 33 -3.96 -55.41 7.45
C ALA A 33 -4.85 -54.51 8.31
N ARG A 34 -4.94 -54.74 9.62
CA ARG A 34 -5.68 -53.86 10.56
C ARG A 34 -4.99 -52.51 10.72
N GLU A 35 -3.69 -52.52 10.96
CA GLU A 35 -2.88 -51.30 11.10
C GLU A 35 -3.00 -50.42 9.84
N ASN A 36 -2.90 -51.00 8.64
CA ASN A 36 -3.08 -50.26 7.39
C ASN A 36 -4.51 -49.71 7.21
N LEU A 37 -5.55 -50.44 7.65
CA LEU A 37 -6.92 -49.94 7.64
C LEU A 37 -7.10 -48.77 8.63
N GLU A 38 -6.51 -48.85 9.82
CA GLU A 38 -6.52 -47.79 10.83
C GLU A 38 -5.76 -46.54 10.36
N GLU A 39 -4.56 -46.71 9.80
CA GLU A 39 -3.77 -45.62 9.19
C GLU A 39 -4.53 -44.94 8.05
N THR A 40 -5.09 -45.72 7.11
CA THR A 40 -5.83 -45.13 5.99
C THR A 40 -7.15 -44.50 6.44
N ALA A 41 -7.78 -44.95 7.53
CA ALA A 41 -8.92 -44.26 8.14
C ALA A 41 -8.49 -42.92 8.78
N ALA A 42 -7.40 -42.91 9.56
CA ALA A 42 -6.87 -41.69 10.18
C ALA A 42 -6.40 -40.66 9.14
N LEU A 43 -5.80 -41.10 8.03
CA LEU A 43 -5.41 -40.22 6.92
C LEU A 43 -6.62 -39.65 6.16
N ARG A 44 -7.69 -40.44 5.96
CA ARG A 44 -8.96 -39.92 5.40
C ARG A 44 -9.57 -38.86 6.32
N GLN A 45 -9.70 -39.14 7.61
CA GLN A 45 -10.22 -38.19 8.60
C GLN A 45 -9.41 -36.87 8.63
N ARG A 46 -8.08 -36.93 8.50
CA ARG A 46 -7.22 -35.74 8.39
C ARG A 46 -7.45 -34.98 7.09
N ASN A 47 -7.64 -35.66 5.97
CA ASN A 47 -8.01 -35.02 4.71
C ASN A 47 -9.37 -34.32 4.83
N ASP A 48 -10.41 -35.00 5.31
CA ASP A 48 -11.75 -34.43 5.50
C ASP A 48 -11.72 -33.16 6.37
N ALA A 49 -10.91 -33.19 7.44
CA ALA A 49 -10.68 -32.04 8.31
C ALA A 49 -9.98 -30.88 7.57
N LEU A 50 -8.90 -31.14 6.82
CA LEU A 50 -8.19 -30.14 6.04
C LEU A 50 -9.05 -29.56 4.91
N GLU A 51 -9.85 -30.38 4.23
CA GLU A 51 -10.83 -29.92 3.23
C GLU A 51 -11.92 -29.04 3.84
N SER A 52 -12.37 -29.36 5.06
CA SER A 52 -13.31 -28.51 5.79
C SER A 52 -12.69 -27.16 6.16
N GLN A 53 -11.42 -27.14 6.56
CA GLN A 53 -10.67 -25.94 6.90
C GLN A 53 -10.39 -25.07 5.65
N LEU A 54 -10.07 -25.68 4.51
CA LEU A 54 -9.91 -24.99 3.23
C LEU A 54 -11.23 -24.34 2.79
N ARG A 55 -12.35 -25.08 2.83
CA ARG A 55 -13.69 -24.52 2.52
C ARG A 55 -14.05 -23.36 3.44
N TYR A 56 -13.77 -23.48 4.75
CA TYR A 56 -13.97 -22.39 5.70
C TYR A 56 -13.10 -21.16 5.37
N ALA A 57 -11.80 -21.35 5.14
CA ALA A 57 -10.89 -20.26 4.78
C ALA A 57 -11.28 -19.56 3.47
N GLN A 58 -11.68 -20.32 2.45
CA GLN A 58 -12.22 -19.78 1.19
C GLN A 58 -13.48 -18.93 1.44
N SER A 59 -14.41 -19.38 2.29
CA SER A 59 -15.59 -18.59 2.66
C SER A 59 -15.23 -17.27 3.38
N GLN A 60 -14.20 -17.27 4.23
CA GLN A 60 -13.69 -16.06 4.88
C GLN A 60 -13.05 -15.11 3.86
N ILE A 61 -12.25 -15.64 2.93
CA ILE A 61 -11.66 -14.84 1.84
C ILE A 61 -12.75 -14.19 1.01
N SER A 62 -13.73 -14.95 0.50
CA SER A 62 -14.81 -14.39 -0.34
C SER A 62 -15.67 -13.36 0.40
N THR A 63 -15.93 -13.52 1.70
CA THR A 63 -16.67 -12.52 2.49
C THR A 63 -15.85 -11.26 2.77
N LEU A 64 -14.53 -11.39 2.97
CA LEU A 64 -13.62 -10.25 3.09
C LEU A 64 -13.47 -9.51 1.75
N GLU A 65 -13.32 -10.22 0.63
CA GLU A 65 -13.29 -9.65 -0.72
C GLU A 65 -14.59 -8.93 -1.07
N GLN A 66 -15.75 -9.48 -0.69
CA GLN A 66 -17.04 -8.80 -0.83
C GLN A 66 -17.04 -7.51 -0.01
N ARG A 67 -16.66 -7.56 1.27
CA ARG A 67 -16.56 -6.36 2.13
C ARG A 67 -15.56 -5.33 1.61
N VAL A 68 -14.48 -5.75 0.96
CA VAL A 68 -13.51 -4.86 0.31
C VAL A 68 -14.13 -4.23 -0.93
N ARG A 69 -14.85 -4.99 -1.77
CA ARG A 69 -15.58 -4.46 -2.93
C ARG A 69 -16.69 -3.48 -2.51
N ASP A 70 -17.49 -3.82 -1.49
CA ASP A 70 -18.55 -2.96 -0.95
C ASP A 70 -18.03 -1.65 -0.36
N LYS A 71 -16.81 -1.68 0.22
CA LYS A 71 -16.13 -0.50 0.79
C LYS A 71 -15.22 0.22 -0.19
N ARG A 72 -14.98 -0.32 -1.39
CA ARG A 72 -14.08 0.28 -2.37
C ARG A 72 -14.76 1.53 -2.91
N LEU A 73 -14.20 2.69 -2.58
CA LEU A 73 -14.62 3.94 -3.20
C LEU A 73 -14.38 3.83 -4.71
N ASP A 74 -15.47 3.86 -5.49
CA ASP A 74 -15.37 4.05 -6.92
C ASP A 74 -15.00 5.52 -7.21
N ALA A 75 -13.69 5.78 -7.24
CA ALA A 75 -13.16 7.10 -7.56
C ALA A 75 -13.50 7.54 -9.00
N GLY A 76 -13.62 6.58 -9.94
CA GLY A 76 -13.99 6.87 -11.33
C GLY A 76 -15.44 7.31 -11.44
N GLY A 77 -16.36 6.54 -10.88
CA GLY A 77 -17.78 6.89 -10.77
C GLY A 77 -18.02 8.15 -9.94
N LEU A 78 -17.23 8.41 -8.89
CA LEU A 78 -17.32 9.66 -8.12
C LEU A 78 -16.91 10.87 -8.96
N LEU A 79 -15.79 10.80 -9.69
CA LEU A 79 -15.37 11.87 -10.59
C LEU A 79 -16.38 12.09 -11.72
N ALA A 80 -16.89 11.00 -12.31
CA ALA A 80 -17.95 11.06 -13.30
C ALA A 80 -19.22 11.72 -12.73
N PHE A 81 -19.67 11.33 -11.53
CA PHE A 81 -20.82 11.91 -10.85
C PHE A 81 -20.66 13.41 -10.55
N LEU A 82 -19.48 13.84 -10.10
CA LEU A 82 -19.18 15.25 -9.83
C LEU A 82 -19.20 16.08 -11.13
N ASN A 83 -18.66 15.53 -12.22
CA ASN A 83 -18.59 16.20 -13.53
C ASN A 83 -19.92 16.17 -14.31
N ALA A 84 -20.69 15.08 -14.25
CA ALA A 84 -21.83 14.79 -15.14
C ALA A 84 -23.02 15.75 -15.02
N GLY A 85 -23.14 16.50 -13.93
CA GLY A 85 -24.21 17.50 -13.75
C GLY A 85 -23.72 18.94 -13.76
N SER A 86 -22.41 19.19 -13.79
CA SER A 86 -21.83 20.45 -13.31
C SER A 86 -22.43 20.82 -11.93
N ASN A 87 -22.08 20.10 -10.84
CA ASN A 87 -22.78 20.04 -9.52
C ASN A 87 -22.08 20.87 -8.40
N GLU A 88 -22.70 21.63 -7.45
CA GLU A 88 -22.13 22.67 -6.48
C GLU A 88 -21.80 22.32 -5.03
N VAL A 89 -20.61 22.81 -4.61
CA VAL A 89 -20.24 23.31 -3.27
C VAL A 89 -19.04 24.28 -3.27
N ARG A 90 -19.23 25.57 -2.95
CA ARG A 90 -18.13 26.47 -2.51
C ARG A 90 -18.31 26.81 -1.03
N GLY A 91 -17.28 26.64 -0.20
CA GLY A 91 -17.27 26.97 1.25
C GLY A 91 -18.27 26.22 2.15
N ASN A 92 -19.19 25.43 1.59
CA ASN A 92 -20.31 24.82 2.31
C ASN A 92 -20.08 23.33 2.54
N TRP A 93 -19.16 23.00 3.45
CA TRP A 93 -18.86 21.61 3.85
C TRP A 93 -20.10 20.73 4.16
N PRO A 94 -21.18 21.26 4.80
CA PRO A 94 -22.45 20.52 4.92
C PRO A 94 -23.08 20.11 3.58
N ARG A 95 -23.03 20.97 2.56
CA ARG A 95 -23.54 20.67 1.20
C ARG A 95 -22.65 19.64 0.48
N PHE A 96 -21.33 19.66 0.69
CA PHE A 96 -20.42 18.63 0.18
C PHE A 96 -20.67 17.26 0.79
N ARG A 97 -20.80 17.19 2.12
CA ARG A 97 -21.21 15.97 2.81
C ARG A 97 -22.56 15.44 2.30
N LYS A 98 -23.53 16.32 2.03
CA LYS A 98 -24.82 15.93 1.41
C LYS A 98 -24.64 15.37 -0.01
N LEU A 99 -23.79 15.99 -0.83
CA LEU A 99 -23.52 15.57 -2.21
C LEU A 99 -22.83 14.19 -2.26
N LEU A 100 -21.78 13.98 -1.46
CA LEU A 100 -21.14 12.66 -1.29
C LEU A 100 -22.13 11.60 -0.78
N GLY A 101 -23.05 11.99 0.11
CA GLY A 101 -24.14 11.13 0.56
C GLY A 101 -25.12 10.75 -0.56
N GLN A 102 -25.32 11.58 -1.59
CA GLN A 102 -26.12 11.18 -2.77
C GLN A 102 -25.39 10.18 -3.65
N PHE A 103 -24.08 10.40 -3.87
CA PHE A 103 -23.23 9.44 -4.58
C PHE A 103 -23.27 8.05 -3.92
N GLN A 104 -23.09 7.98 -2.59
CA GLN A 104 -23.20 6.74 -1.81
C GLN A 104 -24.57 6.05 -1.91
N ARG A 105 -25.64 6.78 -2.29
CA ARG A 105 -26.99 6.24 -2.51
C ARG A 105 -27.30 5.97 -3.98
N GLY A 106 -26.37 6.23 -4.91
CA GLY A 106 -26.61 6.12 -6.36
C GLY A 106 -27.64 7.12 -6.90
N VAL A 107 -27.92 8.20 -6.17
CA VAL A 107 -28.93 9.21 -6.54
C VAL A 107 -28.26 10.35 -7.29
N ALA A 108 -28.80 10.72 -8.45
CA ALA A 108 -28.32 11.85 -9.24
C ALA A 108 -28.25 13.15 -8.40
N ALA A 109 -27.23 13.97 -8.67
CA ALA A 109 -27.08 15.26 -8.01
C ALA A 109 -28.26 16.20 -8.35
N PRO A 110 -28.75 17.02 -7.39
CA PRO A 110 -29.80 17.98 -7.68
C PRO A 110 -29.36 19.00 -8.75
N PRO A 111 -30.17 19.25 -9.80
CA PRO A 111 -29.77 20.04 -10.97
C PRO A 111 -29.56 21.55 -10.71
N SER A 112 -29.79 22.02 -9.48
CA SER A 112 -29.64 23.42 -9.07
C SER A 112 -28.31 23.74 -8.39
N TRP A 113 -27.35 22.81 -8.40
CA TRP A 113 -26.04 22.94 -7.75
C TRP A 113 -24.98 23.00 -8.90
N LYS A 114 -23.97 23.91 -8.95
CA LYS A 114 -22.71 23.94 -9.78
C LYS A 114 -21.31 24.26 -9.13
N THR A 115 -20.32 23.33 -9.05
CA THR A 115 -18.99 23.49 -8.34
C THR A 115 -17.82 23.62 -9.30
N TRP A 116 -16.69 24.00 -8.71
CA TRP A 116 -15.32 23.78 -9.16
C TRP A 116 -14.52 23.24 -7.96
N ILE A 117 -14.12 21.96 -7.99
CA ILE A 117 -13.31 21.35 -6.92
C ILE A 117 -11.84 21.52 -7.29
N THR A 118 -11.20 22.53 -6.70
CA THR A 118 -9.75 22.73 -6.79
C THR A 118 -9.08 22.02 -5.63
N VAL A 119 -8.39 20.90 -5.92
CA VAL A 119 -7.49 20.25 -4.96
C VAL A 119 -6.14 20.93 -5.08
N GLU A 120 -5.90 21.92 -4.24
CA GLU A 120 -4.62 22.63 -4.14
C GLU A 120 -3.86 22.10 -2.93
N ALA A 121 -2.55 21.89 -3.09
CA ALA A 121 -1.67 21.57 -1.98
C ALA A 121 -1.33 22.88 -1.24
N ALA A 122 -1.25 22.82 0.09
CA ALA A 122 -1.17 24.01 0.96
C ALA A 122 0.10 24.88 0.74
N ASP A 123 1.07 24.39 -0.03
CA ASP A 123 2.35 25.02 -0.35
C ASP A 123 2.34 25.87 -1.64
N LYS A 124 1.22 25.95 -2.38
CA LYS A 124 1.19 26.54 -3.73
C LYS A 124 0.24 27.71 -3.89
N SER A 125 0.70 28.70 -4.66
CA SER A 125 -0.08 29.86 -5.06
C SER A 125 -1.04 29.52 -6.19
N PHE A 126 -2.31 29.91 -6.00
CA PHE A 126 -3.45 29.59 -6.85
C PHE A 126 -3.16 29.62 -8.35
N ARG A 127 -3.21 28.46 -9.00
CA ARG A 127 -3.26 28.33 -10.46
C ARG A 127 -4.56 27.66 -10.89
N MET A 128 -5.27 28.30 -11.81
CA MET A 128 -6.47 27.72 -12.44
C MET A 128 -6.10 26.44 -13.20
N ILE A 129 -6.40 25.28 -12.62
CA ILE A 129 -6.26 23.98 -13.28
C ILE A 129 -7.40 23.83 -14.30
N PRO A 130 -7.11 23.43 -15.56
CA PRO A 130 -8.16 23.21 -16.56
C PRO A 130 -9.10 22.05 -16.15
N PRO A 131 -10.34 22.01 -16.69
CA PRO A 131 -11.29 20.95 -16.36
C PRO A 131 -10.72 19.55 -16.62
N TYR A 132 -11.00 18.61 -15.71
CA TYR A 132 -10.58 17.22 -15.88
C TYR A 132 -11.20 16.64 -17.18
N PRO A 133 -10.40 16.09 -18.11
CA PRO A 133 -10.88 15.68 -19.44
C PRO A 133 -11.83 14.48 -19.44
N GLY A 134 -12.07 13.86 -18.28
CA GLY A 134 -12.85 12.64 -18.13
C GLY A 134 -12.00 11.39 -18.36
N PRO A 135 -12.48 10.21 -17.93
CA PRO A 135 -11.90 8.95 -18.39
C PRO A 135 -12.13 8.81 -19.90
N ALA A 136 -11.14 8.30 -20.63
CA ALA A 136 -11.33 7.93 -22.02
C ALA A 136 -12.52 6.96 -22.16
N PRO A 137 -13.33 7.05 -23.23
CA PRO A 137 -14.29 5.99 -23.56
C PRO A 137 -13.57 4.64 -23.62
N PRO A 138 -14.22 3.52 -23.24
CA PRO A 138 -13.64 2.21 -23.50
C PRO A 138 -13.44 2.08 -25.01
N ASP A 139 -12.19 1.85 -25.43
CA ASP A 139 -11.84 1.73 -26.85
C ASP A 139 -12.62 0.58 -27.48
N SER A 140 -13.57 0.92 -28.35
CA SER A 140 -14.11 -0.02 -29.33
C SER A 140 -12.99 -0.28 -30.34
N ASP A 141 -12.38 -1.44 -30.24
CA ASP A 141 -11.29 -1.92 -31.12
C ASP A 141 -11.78 -2.12 -32.56
N GLU A 142 -11.83 -1.03 -33.33
CA GLU A 142 -11.98 -1.05 -34.78
C GLU A 142 -11.02 -0.05 -35.44
N GLY A 143 -9.98 -0.59 -36.10
CA GLY A 143 -9.44 -0.01 -37.33
C GLY A 143 -8.44 1.13 -37.22
N ASP A 144 -7.16 0.75 -37.20
CA ASP A 144 -6.03 1.34 -37.94
C ASP A 144 -6.34 2.62 -38.78
N ASP A 145 -5.72 3.74 -38.41
CA ASP A 145 -5.09 4.62 -39.42
C ASP A 145 -3.94 5.45 -38.82
N ASP A 146 -2.80 5.42 -39.52
CA ASP A 146 -1.57 6.11 -39.19
C ASP A 146 -1.69 7.63 -39.36
N ALA A 147 -1.39 8.39 -38.30
CA ALA A 147 -1.29 9.84 -38.36
C ALA A 147 -0.30 10.40 -37.34
N GLU A 148 1.01 10.34 -37.66
CA GLU A 148 2.03 11.12 -36.95
C GLU A 148 1.60 12.59 -36.80
N ARG A 149 1.53 13.09 -35.57
CA ARG A 149 1.35 14.52 -35.28
C ARG A 149 2.32 14.99 -34.19
N GLU A 150 3.43 15.49 -34.71
CA GLU A 150 4.48 16.31 -34.08
C GLU A 150 4.22 16.75 -32.61
N GLU A 151 5.01 16.21 -31.67
CA GLU A 151 5.25 16.88 -30.39
C GLU A 151 6.04 18.17 -30.64
N LYS A 152 5.36 19.31 -30.63
CA LYS A 152 6.03 20.61 -30.68
C LYS A 152 6.69 20.89 -29.34
N SER A 153 8.02 20.91 -29.38
CA SER A 153 8.89 21.22 -28.25
C SER A 153 8.58 22.60 -27.66
N GLU A 154 8.61 22.71 -26.33
CA GLU A 154 8.42 23.99 -25.64
C GLU A 154 9.60 24.95 -25.89
N ASP A 155 9.25 26.21 -26.15
CA ASP A 155 10.16 27.31 -26.47
C ASP A 155 10.86 27.82 -25.19
N ASN A 156 12.18 27.69 -25.13
CA ASN A 156 13.02 28.15 -24.01
C ASN A 156 13.95 29.26 -24.54
N PRO A 157 13.96 30.47 -23.94
CA PRO A 157 14.71 31.60 -24.48
C PRO A 157 16.24 31.40 -24.32
N PRO A 158 17.05 31.85 -25.31
CA PRO A 158 18.49 31.60 -25.31
C PRO A 158 19.25 32.53 -24.35
N SER A 159 20.15 31.95 -23.54
CA SER A 159 21.21 32.69 -22.87
C SER A 159 22.51 32.66 -23.71
N PRO A 160 23.32 33.74 -23.74
CA PRO A 160 24.42 33.88 -24.69
C PRO A 160 25.77 33.34 -24.19
N ASP A 161 26.37 32.41 -24.94
CA ASP A 161 27.82 32.13 -24.89
C ASP A 161 28.63 33.23 -25.61
N PRO A 162 29.90 33.45 -25.24
CA PRO A 162 30.95 32.96 -26.15
C PRO A 162 32.31 32.59 -25.51
N LYS A 163 32.85 31.42 -25.88
CA LYS A 163 34.20 31.18 -26.50
C LYS A 163 34.51 29.66 -26.45
N ARG A 164 34.48 28.94 -27.57
CA ARG A 164 35.54 28.83 -28.61
C ARG A 164 36.76 27.99 -28.14
N ASP A 165 36.76 26.70 -28.46
CA ASP A 165 37.74 26.10 -29.39
C ASP A 165 37.38 24.65 -29.78
N VAL A 166 37.97 24.18 -30.89
CA VAL A 166 37.68 22.92 -31.61
C VAL A 166 39.02 22.30 -32.07
N PRO A 167 39.09 21.09 -32.70
CA PRO A 167 38.15 19.96 -32.78
C PRO A 167 38.84 18.58 -32.53
N ARG A 168 38.14 17.47 -32.86
CA ARG A 168 38.60 16.38 -33.79
C ARG A 168 38.57 14.94 -33.23
N GLY A 169 37.59 14.15 -33.69
CA GLY A 169 37.60 12.68 -33.65
C GLY A 169 36.45 12.11 -34.51
N LYS A 170 36.75 11.29 -35.53
CA LYS A 170 35.76 10.86 -36.56
C LYS A 170 35.59 9.33 -36.61
N LYS A 171 34.33 8.88 -36.57
CA LYS A 171 33.75 7.69 -37.29
C LYS A 171 34.21 6.27 -36.85
N PRO A 172 33.52 5.18 -37.28
CA PRO A 172 32.10 5.03 -37.69
C PRO A 172 31.35 3.78 -37.15
N ARG A 173 30.01 3.88 -37.21
CA ARG A 173 28.99 2.83 -37.47
C ARG A 173 29.40 1.33 -37.46
N LYS A 174 28.65 0.52 -36.70
CA LYS A 174 28.25 -0.83 -37.10
C LYS A 174 26.79 -1.11 -36.70
N SER A 175 25.99 -1.50 -37.68
CA SER A 175 24.58 -1.89 -37.53
C SER A 175 24.46 -3.41 -37.43
N GLN A 176 23.73 -3.93 -36.45
CA GLN A 176 23.17 -5.28 -36.54
C GLN A 176 21.71 -5.29 -36.07
N SER A 177 20.84 -5.73 -36.97
CA SER A 177 19.47 -6.13 -36.65
C SER A 177 19.47 -7.37 -35.76
N GLY A 178 18.55 -7.43 -34.80
CA GLY A 178 18.52 -8.48 -33.79
C GLY A 178 17.25 -8.45 -32.95
N SER A 179 16.11 -8.73 -33.57
CA SER A 179 14.84 -8.90 -32.86
C SER A 179 14.94 -9.97 -31.78
N LYS A 180 14.71 -9.60 -30.52
CA LYS A 180 14.43 -10.54 -29.43
C LYS A 180 13.66 -9.86 -28.31
N ARG A 181 12.40 -10.29 -28.14
CA ARG A 181 11.55 -9.96 -26.98
C ARG A 181 12.33 -10.19 -25.68
N ARG A 182 12.39 -9.20 -24.80
CA ARG A 182 12.86 -9.35 -23.41
C ARG A 182 11.86 -8.72 -22.46
N ALA A 183 11.72 -9.37 -21.31
CA ALA A 183 10.65 -9.11 -20.35
C ALA A 183 10.74 -7.71 -19.71
N SER A 184 9.60 -7.28 -19.16
CA SER A 184 9.50 -6.09 -18.31
C SER A 184 10.56 -6.12 -17.22
N SER A 185 11.49 -5.16 -17.28
CA SER A 185 12.40 -4.87 -16.19
C SER A 185 11.67 -4.00 -15.18
N GLN A 186 11.13 -4.62 -14.12
CA GLN A 186 10.79 -3.87 -12.92
C GLN A 186 12.10 -3.25 -12.39
N ARG A 187 12.27 -1.93 -12.60
CA ARG A 187 13.25 -1.17 -11.83
C ARG A 187 12.82 -1.21 -10.37
N SER A 188 13.43 -2.11 -9.61
CA SER A 188 13.47 -2.01 -8.14
C SER A 188 14.26 -0.74 -7.82
N VAL A 189 13.54 0.37 -7.64
CA VAL A 189 14.10 1.55 -7.01
C VAL A 189 14.29 1.19 -5.54
N GLU A 190 15.53 1.20 -5.06
CA GLU A 190 15.79 1.18 -3.62
C GLU A 190 15.24 2.48 -3.04
N VAL A 191 14.02 2.40 -2.50
CA VAL A 191 13.46 3.47 -1.69
C VAL A 191 14.10 3.34 -0.32
N GLU A 192 15.05 4.22 -0.03
CA GLU A 192 15.62 4.38 1.30
C GLU A 192 14.52 4.90 2.22
N VAL A 193 13.81 3.97 2.88
CA VAL A 193 12.71 4.31 3.79
C VAL A 193 13.31 5.04 4.99
N GLN A 194 12.86 6.26 5.25
CA GLN A 194 13.33 7.07 6.36
C GLN A 194 12.98 6.39 7.70
N CYS A 195 13.93 5.62 8.23
CA CYS A 195 13.81 4.93 9.50
C CYS A 195 13.74 5.95 10.65
N ARG A 196 13.03 5.58 11.73
CA ARG A 196 13.05 6.37 12.96
C ARG A 196 14.47 6.39 13.54
N PRO A 197 14.94 7.51 14.11
CA PRO A 197 16.23 7.57 14.77
C PRO A 197 16.38 6.49 15.84
N THR A 198 17.42 5.66 15.73
CA THR A 198 17.74 4.59 16.69
C THR A 198 18.31 5.14 18.00
N VAL A 199 18.84 6.36 17.96
CA VAL A 199 19.46 7.07 19.08
C VAL A 199 18.77 8.42 19.23
N HIS A 200 18.37 8.77 20.44
CA HIS A 200 17.92 10.12 20.76
C HIS A 200 19.16 11.03 20.78
N PRO A 201 19.21 12.13 20.01
CA PRO A 201 20.35 13.04 20.09
C PRO A 201 20.42 13.62 21.50
N GLU A 202 21.57 13.49 22.15
CA GLU A 202 21.78 14.08 23.47
C GLU A 202 21.76 15.61 23.34
N SER A 203 20.95 16.25 24.19
CA SER A 203 20.85 17.70 24.27
C SER A 203 21.32 18.16 25.63
N ASP A 204 22.30 19.07 25.66
CA ASP A 204 22.76 19.73 26.88
C ASP A 204 21.68 20.65 27.50
N VAL A 205 20.59 20.91 26.76
CA VAL A 205 19.48 21.77 27.17
C VAL A 205 18.25 20.93 27.48
N GLY A 206 17.83 20.93 28.75
CA GLY A 206 16.63 20.24 29.21
C GLY A 206 15.32 20.86 28.72
N PRO A 207 14.18 20.18 28.94
CA PRO A 207 12.86 20.73 28.61
C PRO A 207 12.53 21.98 29.43
N ARG A 208 11.66 22.84 28.88
CA ARG A 208 11.11 24.00 29.60
C ARG A 208 10.43 23.55 30.90
N SER A 209 10.53 24.34 31.98
CA SER A 209 9.77 24.02 33.19
C SER A 209 8.27 24.23 32.95
N ALA A 210 7.43 23.25 33.33
CA ALA A 210 5.98 23.38 33.24
C ALA A 210 5.41 24.51 34.13
N SER A 211 6.18 24.97 35.13
CA SER A 211 5.82 26.13 35.97
C SER A 211 6.21 27.48 35.36
N GLU A 212 6.91 27.51 34.23
CA GLU A 212 7.41 28.73 33.61
C GLU A 212 6.35 29.33 32.68
N ALA A 213 5.72 30.42 33.15
CA ALA A 213 4.67 31.12 32.41
C ALA A 213 5.10 31.47 30.98
N LEU A 214 4.20 31.23 30.02
CA LEU A 214 4.38 31.64 28.63
C LEU A 214 4.34 33.17 28.54
N THR A 215 5.22 33.74 27.73
CA THR A 215 5.45 35.20 27.67
C THR A 215 4.35 35.92 26.90
N PHE A 216 3.75 35.25 25.92
CA PHE A 216 2.60 35.75 25.15
C PHE A 216 1.34 34.94 25.43
N THR A 217 0.22 35.65 25.57
CA THR A 217 -1.11 35.04 25.49
C THR A 217 -1.41 34.66 24.03
N ILE A 218 -2.47 33.87 23.82
CA ILE A 218 -2.92 33.56 22.45
C ILE A 218 -3.24 34.84 21.68
N SER A 219 -3.86 35.85 22.32
CA SER A 219 -4.21 37.12 21.66
C SER A 219 -2.97 37.89 21.21
N ASP A 220 -1.89 37.88 22.01
CA ASP A 220 -0.65 38.58 21.66
C ASP A 220 0.06 37.87 20.51
N ALA A 221 0.10 36.53 20.55
CA ALA A 221 0.69 35.72 19.47
C ALA A 221 -0.10 35.85 18.16
N CYS A 222 -1.44 35.89 18.20
CA CYS A 222 -2.28 36.18 17.04
C CYS A 222 -1.98 37.56 16.42
N ALA A 223 -1.68 38.56 17.23
CA ALA A 223 -1.38 39.92 16.75
C ALA A 223 -0.02 40.03 16.03
N LEU A 224 0.83 39.01 16.13
CA LEU A 224 2.12 38.90 15.44
C LEU A 224 2.03 38.11 14.12
N LEU A 225 0.84 37.65 13.72
CA LEU A 225 0.65 36.91 12.47
C LEU A 225 0.54 37.84 11.26
N PRO A 226 1.02 37.39 10.08
CA PRO A 226 0.65 37.99 8.81
C PRO A 226 -0.88 37.96 8.58
N GLU A 227 -1.43 39.01 7.97
CA GLU A 227 -2.89 39.21 7.77
C GLU A 227 -3.61 38.03 7.06
N PHE A 228 -2.88 37.21 6.31
CA PHE A 228 -3.40 36.07 5.56
C PHE A 228 -3.32 34.73 6.31
N ILE A 229 -2.86 34.70 7.56
CA ILE A 229 -2.68 33.48 8.37
C ILE A 229 -3.63 33.50 9.58
N ALA A 230 -4.52 32.51 9.66
CA ALA A 230 -5.34 32.29 10.84
C ALA A 230 -4.56 31.49 11.90
N TRP A 231 -4.78 31.79 13.19
CA TRP A 231 -4.10 31.10 14.29
C TRP A 231 -4.40 29.60 14.31
N GLU A 232 -5.66 29.24 14.06
CA GLU A 232 -6.15 27.86 13.97
C GLU A 232 -5.52 27.01 12.86
N ASP A 233 -4.96 27.63 11.82
CA ASP A 233 -4.31 26.93 10.70
C ASP A 233 -2.80 26.67 10.95
N LEU A 234 -2.22 27.26 12.01
CA LEU A 234 -0.84 27.03 12.40
C LEU A 234 -0.64 25.62 12.98
N ARG A 235 0.55 25.04 12.76
CA ARG A 235 0.96 23.81 13.45
C ARG A 235 0.98 24.05 14.98
N PRO A 236 0.55 23.08 15.81
CA PRO A 236 0.52 23.24 17.27
C PRO A 236 1.88 23.54 17.92
N ASP A 237 2.97 23.07 17.32
CA ASP A 237 4.34 23.33 17.77
C ASP A 237 4.79 24.77 17.46
N VAL A 238 4.45 25.30 16.28
CA VAL A 238 4.63 26.73 15.94
C VAL A 238 3.76 27.62 16.85
N GLN A 239 2.50 27.27 17.09
CA GLN A 239 1.64 27.97 18.05
C GLN A 239 2.28 28.02 19.45
N TRP A 240 2.86 26.91 19.90
CA TRP A 240 3.53 26.85 21.20
C TRP A 240 4.80 27.69 21.24
N ALA A 241 5.65 27.59 20.21
CA ALA A 241 6.87 28.38 20.04
C ALA A 241 6.58 29.89 20.03
N MET A 242 5.55 30.36 19.31
CA MET A 242 5.16 31.78 19.35
C MET A 242 4.78 32.23 20.78
N ARG A 243 4.11 31.37 21.57
CA ARG A 243 3.76 31.69 22.96
C ARG A 243 4.96 31.76 23.92
N THR A 244 6.15 31.29 23.52
CA THR A 244 7.39 31.50 24.29
C THR A 244 8.02 32.88 24.05
N GLY A 245 7.53 33.65 23.08
CA GLY A 245 7.95 35.03 22.81
C GLY A 245 8.45 35.27 21.38
N LEU A 246 8.47 34.22 20.56
CA LEU A 246 9.03 34.24 19.21
C LEU A 246 8.02 34.85 18.20
N GLY A 247 8.55 35.55 17.19
CA GLY A 247 7.75 35.99 16.04
C GLY A 247 7.30 34.82 15.17
N TYR A 248 6.33 35.06 14.27
CA TYR A 248 5.84 34.01 13.36
C TYR A 248 6.97 33.40 12.50
N ASP A 249 7.75 34.25 11.81
CA ASP A 249 8.81 33.79 10.90
C ASP A 249 9.92 33.02 11.66
N GLU A 250 10.30 33.51 12.83
CA GLU A 250 11.31 32.90 13.72
C GLU A 250 10.82 31.56 14.28
N ALA A 251 9.56 31.48 14.73
CA ALA A 251 8.96 30.23 15.20
C ALA A 251 8.86 29.19 14.06
N VAL A 252 8.56 29.61 12.83
CA VAL A 252 8.54 28.73 11.65
C VAL A 252 9.95 28.26 11.29
N GLU A 253 10.94 29.15 11.24
CA GLU A 253 12.34 28.81 10.96
C GLU A 253 12.89 27.78 11.97
N ILE A 254 12.65 28.01 13.26
CA ILE A 254 13.09 27.10 14.34
C ILE A 254 12.36 25.75 14.29
N MET A 255 11.09 25.71 13.86
CA MET A 255 10.30 24.47 13.67
C MET A 255 10.49 23.79 12.30
N LEU A 256 11.32 24.36 11.43
CA LEU A 256 11.81 23.77 10.17
C LEU A 256 13.26 23.32 10.27
N ALA A 257 14.04 23.86 11.20
CA ALA A 257 15.37 23.37 11.52
C ALA A 257 15.30 21.92 12.04
N ASP A 258 16.10 21.02 11.46
CA ASP A 258 16.25 19.62 11.91
C ASP A 258 17.14 19.54 13.16
N ALA A 259 16.67 20.18 14.24
CA ALA A 259 17.41 20.40 15.48
C ALA A 259 16.51 20.22 16.70
N ALA A 260 17.09 19.80 17.83
CA ALA A 260 16.35 19.53 19.06
C ALA A 260 15.99 20.83 19.80
N GLN A 261 14.69 21.12 19.95
CA GLN A 261 14.17 22.38 20.52
C GLN A 261 13.57 22.21 21.93
N HIS A 262 14.23 21.42 22.79
CA HIS A 262 13.71 21.09 24.13
C HIS A 262 13.37 22.31 24.99
N ALA A 263 14.14 23.41 24.89
CA ALA A 263 13.91 24.64 25.65
C ALA A 263 12.55 25.32 25.41
N LEU A 264 11.86 25.02 24.29
CA LEU A 264 10.56 25.62 23.97
C LEU A 264 9.38 24.83 24.58
N PHE A 265 9.56 23.53 24.80
CA PHE A 265 8.49 22.62 25.18
C PHE A 265 8.72 22.07 26.58
N HIS A 266 7.67 22.07 27.41
CA HIS A 266 7.70 21.32 28.66
C HIS A 266 7.56 19.82 28.38
N ARG A 267 8.05 19.00 29.32
CA ARG A 267 7.79 17.58 29.34
C ARG A 267 6.54 17.31 30.18
N ASP A 268 5.57 16.61 29.58
CA ASP A 268 4.40 16.04 30.26
C ASP A 268 4.80 14.91 31.24
#